data_AF-A0A0C3BNF6-F1
#
_entry.id   AF-A0A0C3BNF6-F1
#
_cell.length_a   1.000
_cell.length_b   1.000
_cell.length_c   1.000
_cell.angle_alpha   90.00
_cell.angle_beta   90.00
_cell.angle_gamma   90.00
#
_symmetry.space_group_name_H-M   'P 1'
#
loop_
_entity.id
_entity.type
_entity.pdbx_description
1 polymer ?
#
loop_
_entity_poly.entity_id
_entity_poly.type
_entity_poly.pdbx_seq_one_letter_code
_entity_poly.pdbx_strand_id
1 'polypeptide(L)'
;MTVDQAIDTVLTIASAAFPFDPDIKLDPETRTRQIRVAIEKVLDTRGIHTTAKLFEKHDPPKECKVVIYATTSTNVSHPQALRNYRSRGSSLDPTIVETLCATLATPQFFAPVKIGARGREQDFVGGPVGVNNPTRELLKEANIIYSGEKRVAQIISLGAGLPSTATSHIVDQAKIAEHYIHSLITDCETVASELYTRLLTVNAYVRFNVNFGTETLA
;
A
#
# COMPACT_ATOMS: atom_id res chain seq x y z
N MET A 1 3.71 -15.73 -9.29
CA MET A 1 3.58 -15.94 -7.84
C MET A 1 2.17 -16.47 -7.60
N THR A 2 2.03 -17.61 -6.92
CA THR A 2 0.72 -18.12 -6.49
C THR A 2 0.21 -17.31 -5.28
N VAL A 3 -1.05 -17.49 -4.90
CA VAL A 3 -1.62 -16.83 -3.72
C VAL A 3 -0.86 -17.23 -2.45
N ASP A 4 -0.58 -18.53 -2.26
CA ASP A 4 0.16 -19.02 -1.08
C ASP A 4 1.56 -18.42 -0.99
N GLN A 5 2.28 -18.38 -2.12
CA GLN A 5 3.59 -17.73 -2.19
C GLN A 5 3.51 -16.24 -1.86
N ALA A 6 2.40 -15.57 -2.21
CA ALA A 6 2.19 -14.16 -1.87
C ALA A 6 1.98 -13.98 -0.37
N ILE A 7 1.19 -14.86 0.26
CA ILE A 7 0.97 -14.88 1.71
C ILE A 7 2.30 -15.06 2.44
N ASP A 8 3.08 -16.08 2.07
CA ASP A 8 4.39 -16.35 2.67
C ASP A 8 5.37 -15.17 2.48
N THR A 9 5.32 -14.53 1.32
CA THR A 9 6.14 -13.35 1.01
C THR A 9 5.76 -12.18 1.93
N VAL A 10 4.47 -11.91 2.10
CA VAL A 10 3.98 -10.83 2.97
C VAL A 10 4.39 -11.11 4.42
N LEU A 11 4.21 -12.33 4.91
CA LEU A 11 4.62 -12.73 6.26
C LEU A 11 6.12 -12.56 6.46
N THR A 12 6.94 -12.99 5.49
CA THR A 12 8.40 -12.83 5.53
C THR A 12 8.82 -11.36 5.63
N ILE A 13 8.19 -10.48 4.85
CA ILE A 13 8.49 -9.04 4.88
C ILE A 13 8.02 -8.42 6.21
N ALA A 14 6.83 -8.80 6.68
CA ALA A 14 6.27 -8.30 7.93
C ALA A 14 7.14 -8.67 9.14
N SER A 15 7.58 -9.94 9.24
CA SER A 15 8.44 -10.40 10.34
C SER A 15 9.83 -9.76 10.36
N ALA A 16 10.32 -9.28 9.22
CA ALA A 16 11.58 -8.52 9.16
C ALA A 16 11.43 -7.12 9.81
N ALA A 17 10.26 -6.50 9.66
CA ALA A 17 9.93 -5.20 10.22
C ALA A 17 9.45 -5.27 11.68
N PHE A 18 8.71 -6.32 12.00
CA PHE A 18 8.08 -6.55 13.29
C PHE A 18 8.47 -7.94 13.79
N PRO A 19 9.64 -8.08 14.42
CA PRO A 19 10.07 -9.35 14.99
C PRO A 19 9.06 -9.89 16.00
N PHE A 20 8.89 -11.21 16.04
CA PHE A 20 7.99 -11.86 17.01
C PHE A 20 8.49 -11.78 18.45
N ASP A 21 9.81 -11.59 18.64
CA ASP A 21 10.41 -11.42 19.95
C ASP A 21 10.09 -10.00 20.48
N PRO A 22 9.28 -9.87 21.56
CA PRO A 22 8.84 -8.58 22.08
C PRO A 22 9.98 -7.75 22.68
N ASP A 23 11.13 -8.37 23.00
CA ASP A 23 12.29 -7.67 23.52
C ASP A 23 13.06 -6.94 22.42
N ILE A 24 12.86 -7.32 21.14
CA ILE A 24 13.48 -6.68 19.99
C ILE A 24 12.69 -5.44 19.58
N LYS A 25 13.14 -4.27 20.04
CA LYS A 25 12.61 -2.97 19.61
C LYS A 25 13.48 -2.38 18.50
N LEU A 26 12.93 -2.32 17.30
CA LEU A 26 13.56 -1.66 16.16
C LEU A 26 13.11 -0.20 16.06
N ASP A 27 14.08 0.71 15.98
CA ASP A 27 13.83 2.10 15.61
C ASP A 27 13.32 2.22 14.15
N PRO A 28 12.69 3.35 13.77
CA PRO A 28 12.12 3.52 12.44
C PRO A 28 13.13 3.40 11.28
N GLU A 29 14.38 3.81 11.47
CA GLU A 29 15.42 3.72 10.41
C GLU A 29 15.82 2.27 10.18
N THR A 30 16.08 1.55 11.27
CA THR A 30 16.38 0.12 11.27
C THR A 30 15.22 -0.65 10.65
N ARG A 31 13.97 -0.30 10.97
CA ARG A 31 12.79 -0.97 10.41
C ARG A 31 12.66 -0.75 8.90
N THR A 32 12.84 0.48 8.43
CA THR A 32 12.84 0.79 6.98
C THR A 32 13.94 0.03 6.25
N ARG A 33 15.14 -0.07 6.85
CA ARG A 33 16.24 -0.86 6.29
C ARG A 33 15.90 -2.35 6.18
N GLN A 34 15.27 -2.93 7.21
CA GLN A 34 14.88 -4.35 7.20
C GLN A 34 13.83 -4.64 6.12
N ILE A 35 12.81 -3.79 5.97
CA ILE A 35 11.82 -3.94 4.89
C ILE A 35 12.48 -3.89 3.52
N ARG A 36 13.38 -2.91 3.30
CA ARG A 36 14.10 -2.79 2.03
C ARG A 36 14.86 -4.08 1.69
N VAL A 37 15.66 -4.58 2.64
CA VAL A 37 16.44 -5.82 2.44
C VAL A 37 15.53 -7.01 2.19
N ALA A 38 14.40 -7.12 2.90
CA ALA A 38 13.44 -8.20 2.70
C ALA A 38 12.80 -8.14 1.30
N ILE A 39 12.41 -6.95 0.82
CA ILE A 39 11.87 -6.75 -0.52
C ILE A 39 12.92 -7.08 -1.59
N GLU A 40 14.16 -6.61 -1.43
CA GLU A 40 15.26 -6.87 -2.35
C GLU A 40 15.51 -8.37 -2.49
N LYS A 41 15.60 -9.11 -1.37
CA LYS A 41 15.75 -10.57 -1.37
C LYS A 41 14.60 -11.28 -2.09
N VAL A 42 13.38 -10.79 -1.92
CA VAL A 42 12.18 -11.32 -2.58
C VAL A 42 12.23 -11.09 -4.09
N LEU A 43 12.76 -9.95 -4.56
CA LEU A 43 12.97 -9.68 -5.99
C LEU A 43 14.09 -10.55 -6.56
N ASP A 44 15.22 -10.67 -5.86
CA ASP A 44 16.36 -11.49 -6.28
C ASP A 44 15.97 -12.96 -6.45
N THR A 45 15.19 -13.51 -5.51
CA THR A 45 14.67 -14.88 -5.58
C THR A 45 13.80 -15.11 -6.82
N ARG A 46 13.27 -14.04 -7.41
CA ARG A 46 12.45 -14.06 -8.62
C ARG A 46 13.20 -13.62 -9.88
N GLY A 47 14.51 -13.40 -9.79
CA GLY A 47 15.33 -12.94 -10.91
C GLY A 47 15.02 -11.51 -11.35
N ILE A 48 14.45 -10.68 -10.47
CA ILE A 48 14.17 -9.27 -10.73
C ILE A 48 15.28 -8.46 -10.08
N HIS A 49 16.00 -7.66 -10.87
CA HIS A 49 17.06 -6.81 -10.36
C HIS A 49 16.52 -5.76 -9.38
N THR A 50 17.21 -5.51 -8.27
CA THR A 50 16.78 -4.57 -7.22
C THR A 50 16.63 -3.13 -7.73
N THR A 51 17.36 -2.76 -8.79
CA THR A 51 17.25 -1.45 -9.45
C THR A 51 16.21 -1.40 -10.57
N ALA A 52 15.42 -2.46 -10.76
CA ALA A 52 14.38 -2.49 -11.79
C ALA A 52 13.36 -1.37 -11.55
N LYS A 53 13.10 -0.58 -12.59
CA LYS A 53 12.10 0.49 -12.55
C LYS A 53 10.70 -0.09 -12.48
N LEU A 54 9.81 0.64 -11.80
CA LEU A 54 8.38 0.30 -11.78
C LEU A 54 7.78 0.35 -13.18
N PHE A 55 8.24 1.29 -14.01
CA PHE A 55 7.85 1.45 -15.41
C PHE A 55 9.08 1.73 -16.27
N GLU A 56 9.31 0.89 -17.27
CA GLU A 56 10.34 1.09 -18.29
C GLU A 56 9.72 1.59 -19.59
N LYS A 57 10.23 2.71 -20.13
CA LYS A 57 9.65 3.36 -21.32
C LYS A 57 9.72 2.52 -22.58
N HIS A 58 10.72 1.64 -22.66
CA HIS A 58 11.01 0.81 -23.83
C HIS A 58 10.42 -0.59 -23.71
N ASP A 59 9.86 -0.95 -22.56
CA ASP A 59 9.16 -2.21 -22.39
C ASP A 59 7.86 -2.23 -23.20
N PRO A 60 7.44 -3.42 -23.68
CA PRO A 60 6.10 -3.57 -24.22
C PRO A 60 5.06 -3.18 -23.16
N PRO A 61 3.91 -2.62 -23.57
CA PRO A 61 2.84 -2.27 -22.64
C PRO A 61 2.46 -3.46 -21.76
N LYS A 62 2.45 -3.26 -20.44
CA LYS A 62 2.03 -4.30 -19.51
C LYS A 62 0.52 -4.56 -19.68
N GLU A 63 0.13 -5.82 -19.74
CA GLU A 63 -1.28 -6.24 -19.81
C GLU A 63 -2.05 -5.82 -18.54
N CYS A 64 -1.40 -5.96 -17.38
CA CYS A 64 -1.93 -5.51 -16.10
C CYS A 64 -1.33 -4.15 -15.70
N LYS A 65 -2.21 -3.15 -15.58
CA LYS A 65 -1.85 -1.82 -15.10
C LYS A 65 -1.96 -1.78 -13.59
N VAL A 66 -0.86 -1.44 -12.94
CA VAL A 66 -0.70 -1.36 -11.49
C VAL A 66 -0.39 0.08 -11.11
N VAL A 67 -1.05 0.56 -10.07
CA VAL A 67 -0.78 1.83 -9.42
C VAL A 67 -0.71 1.62 -7.92
N ILE A 68 0.31 2.21 -7.30
CA ILE A 68 0.54 2.23 -5.87
C ILE A 68 0.48 3.69 -5.42
N TYR A 69 -0.22 3.96 -4.33
CA TYR A 69 -0.34 5.30 -3.78
C TYR A 69 0.57 5.48 -2.58
N ALA A 70 1.25 6.62 -2.55
CA ALA A 70 2.05 7.08 -1.42
C ALA A 70 1.94 8.62 -1.31
N THR A 71 2.25 9.19 -0.16
CA THR A 71 2.25 10.66 0.04
C THR A 71 3.65 11.17 0.31
N THR A 72 3.87 12.43 -0.06
CA THR A 72 5.07 13.15 0.33
C THR A 72 4.87 13.84 1.66
N SER A 73 5.95 14.05 2.41
CA SER A 73 5.94 14.81 3.68
C SER A 73 5.45 16.24 3.50
N THR A 74 5.62 16.81 2.31
CA THR A 74 5.23 18.19 1.96
C THR A 74 3.78 18.33 1.50
N ASN A 75 3.15 17.24 1.06
CA ASN A 75 1.77 17.28 0.55
C ASN A 75 1.01 15.99 0.89
N VAL A 76 0.71 15.84 2.17
CA VAL A 76 0.01 14.67 2.72
C VAL A 76 -1.44 14.52 2.25
N SER A 77 -2.06 15.59 1.73
CA SER A 77 -3.45 15.59 1.26
C SER A 77 -3.62 15.13 -0.19
N HIS A 78 -2.53 15.08 -0.97
CA HIS A 78 -2.58 14.66 -2.37
C HIS A 78 -1.82 13.36 -2.57
N PRO A 79 -2.52 12.23 -2.80
CA PRO A 79 -1.86 10.96 -3.04
C PRO A 79 -1.05 11.00 -4.35
N GLN A 80 0.20 10.59 -4.29
CA GLN A 80 1.02 10.38 -5.47
C GLN A 80 0.84 8.95 -5.99
N ALA A 81 0.41 8.86 -7.25
CA ALA A 81 0.21 7.59 -7.94
C ALA A 81 1.50 7.14 -8.65
N LEU A 82 2.12 6.10 -8.13
CA LEU A 82 3.30 5.42 -8.66
C LEU A 82 2.81 4.28 -9.57
N ARG A 83 3.07 4.37 -10.88
CA ARG A 83 2.42 3.53 -11.90
C ARG A 83 3.42 2.67 -12.66
N ASN A 84 3.01 1.45 -13.03
CA ASN A 84 3.78 0.58 -13.94
C ASN A 84 3.47 0.84 -15.43
N TYR A 85 2.77 1.94 -15.75
CA TYR A 85 2.37 2.33 -17.09
C TYR A 85 2.63 3.82 -17.30
N ARG A 86 2.74 4.21 -18.58
CA ARG A 86 2.95 5.60 -18.97
C ARG A 86 1.81 6.48 -18.48
N SER A 87 2.15 7.53 -17.74
CA SER A 87 1.23 8.59 -17.34
C SER A 87 1.83 9.97 -17.63
N ARG A 88 0.98 10.96 -17.91
CA ARG A 88 1.44 12.34 -18.15
C ARG A 88 1.84 12.97 -16.81
N GLY A 89 2.98 13.67 -16.78
CA GLY A 89 3.39 14.49 -15.64
C GLY A 89 4.12 13.78 -14.49
N SER A 90 4.41 12.47 -14.57
CA SER A 90 5.26 11.80 -13.58
C SER A 90 6.74 11.84 -14.01
N SER A 91 7.58 12.47 -13.18
CA SER A 91 9.04 12.58 -13.38
C SER A 91 9.86 11.78 -12.36
N LEU A 92 9.20 11.08 -11.42
CA LEU A 92 9.84 10.48 -10.25
C LEU A 92 10.69 9.23 -10.59
N ASP A 93 10.26 8.46 -11.60
CA ASP A 93 10.91 7.23 -12.09
C ASP A 93 11.42 6.27 -10.98
N PRO A 94 10.54 5.82 -10.06
CA PRO A 94 10.94 4.95 -8.95
C PRO A 94 11.28 3.54 -9.40
N THR A 95 12.16 2.88 -8.64
CA THR A 95 12.31 1.43 -8.64
C THR A 95 11.12 0.74 -7.98
N ILE A 96 10.98 -0.57 -8.20
CA ILE A 96 9.98 -1.39 -7.51
C ILE A 96 10.21 -1.32 -5.98
N VAL A 97 11.48 -1.42 -5.55
CA VAL A 97 11.85 -1.36 -4.13
C VAL A 97 11.47 -0.01 -3.51
N GLU A 98 11.84 1.11 -4.15
CA GLU A 98 11.49 2.45 -3.66
C GLU A 98 9.98 2.64 -3.56
N THR A 99 9.23 2.17 -4.55
CA THR A 99 7.76 2.25 -4.56
C THR A 99 7.14 1.52 -3.38
N LEU A 100 7.58 0.28 -3.13
CA LEU A 100 7.07 -0.54 -2.02
C LEU A 100 7.48 0.04 -0.67
N CYS A 101 8.72 0.49 -0.52
CA CYS A 101 9.16 1.15 0.71
C CYS A 101 8.38 2.45 0.96
N ALA A 102 8.13 3.27 -0.07
CA ALA A 102 7.43 4.54 0.08
C ALA A 102 5.96 4.39 0.52
N THR A 103 5.25 3.38 0.01
CA THR A 103 3.86 3.12 0.46
C THR A 103 3.82 2.56 1.89
N LEU A 104 4.87 1.85 2.33
CA LEU A 104 5.00 1.30 3.68
C LEU A 104 5.58 2.30 4.71
N ALA A 105 6.12 3.45 4.29
CA ALA A 105 6.87 4.39 5.12
C ALA A 105 6.01 5.20 6.12
N THR A 106 5.09 4.54 6.84
CA THR A 106 4.24 5.13 7.86
C THR A 106 5.07 5.79 8.98
N PRO A 107 4.90 7.09 9.27
CA PRO A 107 5.78 7.86 10.17
C PRO A 107 5.95 7.31 11.58
N GLN A 108 4.94 6.59 12.10
CA GLN A 108 5.00 6.00 13.44
C GLN A 108 5.92 4.76 13.50
N PHE A 109 6.20 4.14 12.36
CA PHE A 109 6.83 2.83 12.28
C PHE A 109 8.11 2.84 11.44
N PHE A 110 8.23 3.76 10.49
CA PHE A 110 9.25 3.74 9.45
C PHE A 110 9.80 5.14 9.20
N ALA A 111 11.09 5.22 8.89
CA ALA A 111 11.70 6.42 8.36
C ALA A 111 11.20 6.74 6.94
N PRO A 112 11.10 8.04 6.56
CA PRO A 112 10.70 8.45 5.22
C PRO A 112 11.60 7.87 4.11
N VAL A 113 11.03 7.68 2.92
CA VAL A 113 11.75 7.14 1.76
C VAL A 113 11.95 8.24 0.72
N LYS A 114 13.21 8.51 0.38
CA LYS A 114 13.58 9.45 -0.68
C LYS A 114 13.38 8.81 -2.05
N ILE A 115 12.67 9.50 -2.94
CA ILE A 115 12.57 9.12 -4.35
C ILE A 115 12.73 10.34 -5.24
N GLY A 116 13.51 10.21 -6.31
CA GLY A 116 13.64 11.21 -7.37
C GLY A 116 15.08 11.35 -7.85
N ALA A 117 15.30 12.25 -8.79
CA ALA A 117 16.65 12.58 -9.23
C ALA A 117 17.43 13.28 -8.10
N ARG A 118 18.74 12.99 -8.00
CA ARG A 118 19.63 13.60 -7.01
C ARG A 118 19.45 15.13 -6.95
N GLY A 119 19.18 15.65 -5.74
CA GLY A 119 18.95 17.08 -5.50
C GLY A 119 17.52 17.57 -5.79
N ARG A 120 16.61 16.68 -6.22
CA ARG A 120 15.16 16.92 -6.36
C ARG A 120 14.34 15.76 -5.79
N GLU A 121 14.92 15.06 -4.82
CA GLU A 121 14.28 13.95 -4.12
C GLU A 121 13.10 14.46 -3.29
N GLN A 122 12.05 13.66 -3.24
CA GLN A 122 10.89 13.89 -2.39
C GLN A 122 10.87 12.84 -1.29
N ASP A 123 10.59 13.25 -0.06
CA ASP A 123 10.46 12.36 1.09
C ASP A 123 9.03 11.80 1.14
N PHE A 124 8.88 10.48 1.01
CA PHE A 124 7.62 9.77 1.09
C PHE A 124 7.37 9.22 2.48
N VAL A 125 6.12 9.30 2.94
CA VAL A 125 5.70 9.03 4.31
C VAL A 125 4.52 8.06 4.40
N GLY A 126 4.50 7.05 3.52
CA GLY A 126 3.52 5.97 3.58
C GLY A 126 2.25 6.21 2.76
N GLY A 127 1.23 5.41 3.08
CA GLY A 127 -0.08 5.47 2.46
C GLY A 127 -0.79 6.82 2.68
N PRO A 128 -1.52 7.34 1.69
CA PRO A 128 -2.25 8.59 1.84
C PRO A 128 -3.42 8.45 2.80
N VAL A 129 -3.56 9.42 3.71
CA VAL A 129 -4.77 9.57 4.52
C VAL A 129 -5.98 9.72 3.58
N GLY A 130 -7.05 8.97 3.86
CA GLY A 130 -8.26 8.95 3.04
C GLY A 130 -8.18 8.15 1.73
N VAL A 131 -7.05 7.46 1.47
CA VAL A 131 -6.84 6.62 0.25
C VAL A 131 -6.39 5.21 0.62
N ASN A 132 -6.50 4.82 1.90
CA ASN A 132 -6.20 3.47 2.37
C ASN A 132 -7.06 2.39 1.70
N ASN A 133 -8.26 2.75 1.25
CA ASN A 133 -9.01 2.02 0.24
C ASN A 133 -8.90 2.77 -1.10
N PRO A 134 -8.05 2.30 -2.03
CA PRO A 134 -7.76 3.05 -3.26
C PRO A 134 -8.87 2.95 -4.32
N THR A 135 -9.98 2.23 -4.05
CA THR A 135 -11.00 1.93 -5.07
C THR A 135 -11.54 3.20 -5.75
N ARG A 136 -11.75 4.28 -5.00
CA ARG A 136 -12.19 5.57 -5.56
C ARG A 136 -11.14 6.17 -6.51
N GLU A 137 -9.87 6.15 -6.13
CA GLU A 137 -8.79 6.69 -6.98
C GLU A 137 -8.51 5.78 -8.19
N LEU A 138 -8.65 4.46 -8.02
CA LEU A 138 -8.55 3.50 -9.12
C LEU A 138 -9.63 3.70 -10.17
N LEU A 139 -10.86 4.07 -9.78
CA LEU A 139 -11.91 4.41 -10.74
C LEU A 139 -11.58 5.68 -11.53
N LYS A 140 -10.96 6.68 -10.89
CA LYS A 140 -10.46 7.88 -11.60
C LYS A 140 -9.33 7.51 -12.55
N GLU A 141 -8.39 6.67 -12.13
CA GLU A 141 -7.32 6.17 -12.98
C GLU A 141 -7.86 5.39 -14.18
N ALA A 142 -8.83 4.50 -13.98
CA ALA A 142 -9.46 3.76 -15.06
C ALA A 142 -10.10 4.70 -16.09
N ASN A 143 -10.78 5.76 -15.62
CA ASN A 143 -11.35 6.77 -16.50
C ASN A 143 -10.28 7.50 -17.34
N ILE A 144 -9.16 7.88 -16.71
CA ILE A 144 -8.02 8.53 -17.39
C ILE A 144 -7.40 7.60 -18.43
N ILE A 145 -7.20 6.32 -18.09
CA ILE A 145 -6.51 5.34 -18.93
C ILE A 145 -7.33 4.95 -20.16
N TYR A 146 -8.65 4.84 -20.00
CA TYR A 146 -9.55 4.35 -21.04
C TYR A 146 -10.41 5.47 -21.64
N SER A 147 -10.00 6.72 -21.45
CA SER A 147 -10.64 7.94 -22.00
C SER A 147 -12.15 8.05 -21.72
N GLY A 148 -12.64 7.39 -20.66
CA GLY A 148 -14.08 7.25 -20.37
C GLY A 148 -14.89 6.44 -21.38
N GLU A 149 -14.25 5.88 -22.42
CA GLU A 149 -14.92 5.15 -23.50
C GLU A 149 -15.29 3.72 -23.07
N LYS A 150 -14.49 3.13 -22.17
CA LYS A 150 -14.71 1.78 -21.66
C LYS A 150 -15.43 1.81 -20.32
N ARG A 151 -16.39 0.90 -20.15
CA ARG A 151 -17.07 0.67 -18.87
C ARG A 151 -16.32 -0.35 -18.05
N VAL A 152 -16.22 -0.10 -16.74
CA VAL A 152 -15.69 -1.07 -15.78
C VAL A 152 -16.74 -2.17 -15.61
N ALA A 153 -16.38 -3.41 -15.99
CA ALA A 153 -17.28 -4.54 -15.88
C ALA A 153 -17.42 -5.02 -14.42
N GLN A 154 -16.33 -5.04 -13.67
CA GLN A 154 -16.31 -5.48 -12.29
C GLN A 154 -15.19 -4.80 -11.49
N ILE A 155 -15.43 -4.61 -10.19
CA ILE A 155 -14.58 -4.05 -9.18
C ILE A 155 -14.54 -5.05 -8.02
N ILE A 156 -13.36 -5.55 -7.72
CA ILE A 156 -13.13 -6.42 -6.57
C ILE A 156 -12.24 -5.65 -5.59
N SER A 157 -12.79 -5.33 -4.42
CA SER A 157 -12.09 -4.63 -3.34
C SER A 157 -11.81 -5.63 -2.21
N LEU A 158 -10.54 -5.79 -1.86
CA LEU A 158 -10.09 -6.67 -0.78
C LEU A 158 -9.68 -5.81 0.42
N GLY A 159 -10.30 -6.06 1.58
CA GLY A 159 -9.95 -5.43 2.85
C GLY A 159 -9.02 -6.30 3.69
N ALA A 160 -8.28 -5.65 4.60
CA ALA A 160 -7.34 -6.32 5.52
C ALA A 160 -7.99 -6.77 6.84
N GLY A 161 -9.32 -6.72 6.93
CA GLY A 161 -10.09 -7.04 8.13
C GLY A 161 -10.19 -5.88 9.12
N LEU A 162 -11.02 -6.09 10.16
CA LEU A 162 -11.10 -5.22 11.33
C LEU A 162 -10.41 -5.89 12.52
N PRO A 163 -9.65 -5.15 13.34
CA PRO A 163 -9.09 -5.67 14.58
C PRO A 163 -10.23 -6.09 15.51
N SER A 164 -10.06 -7.25 16.15
CA SER A 164 -10.92 -7.69 17.25
C SER A 164 -10.73 -6.75 18.43
N THR A 165 -11.80 -6.43 19.15
CA THR A 165 -11.80 -5.53 20.32
C THR A 165 -11.05 -6.09 21.54
N ALA A 166 -10.26 -7.13 21.36
CA ALA A 166 -9.48 -7.76 22.43
C ALA A 166 -8.01 -7.42 22.23
N THR A 167 -7.55 -6.32 22.82
CA THR A 167 -6.50 -6.42 23.85
C THR A 167 -6.35 -5.12 24.63
N SER A 168 -6.30 -5.36 25.92
CA SER A 168 -6.01 -4.52 27.07
C SER A 168 -4.66 -3.79 27.02
N HIS A 169 -4.68 -2.56 27.52
CA HIS A 169 -3.68 -1.91 28.39
C HIS A 169 -2.17 -2.15 28.12
N ILE A 170 -1.47 -1.12 27.61
CA ILE A 170 -0.27 -0.43 28.20
C ILE A 170 0.58 0.30 27.10
N VAL A 171 1.17 1.45 27.51
CA VAL A 171 2.09 2.42 26.85
C VAL A 171 1.46 3.44 25.87
N ASP A 172 1.78 4.73 26.04
CA ASP A 172 1.29 5.83 25.19
C ASP A 172 1.62 5.68 23.69
N GLN A 173 2.70 4.99 23.34
CA GLN A 173 3.05 4.68 21.95
C GLN A 173 2.14 3.62 21.33
N ALA A 174 1.61 2.68 22.13
CA ALA A 174 0.60 1.71 21.70
C ALA A 174 -0.74 2.42 21.42
N LYS A 175 -1.12 3.42 22.21
CA LYS A 175 -2.32 4.23 21.97
C LYS A 175 -2.22 5.06 20.68
N ILE A 176 -1.05 5.60 20.38
CA ILE A 176 -0.80 6.37 19.14
C ILE A 176 -0.91 5.44 17.91
N ALA A 177 -0.34 4.24 18.00
CA ALA A 177 -0.46 3.20 16.98
C ALA A 177 -1.91 2.71 16.79
N GLU A 178 -2.61 2.46 17.90
CA GLU A 178 -4.02 2.07 17.92
C GLU A 178 -4.90 3.14 17.27
N HIS A 179 -4.75 4.41 17.65
CA HIS A 179 -5.50 5.51 17.05
C HIS A 179 -5.25 5.62 15.54
N TYR A 180 -3.99 5.45 15.12
CA TYR A 180 -3.64 5.45 13.71
C TYR A 180 -4.28 4.29 12.96
N ILE A 181 -4.20 3.06 13.49
CA ILE A 181 -4.87 1.89 12.92
C ILE A 181 -6.37 2.13 12.78
N HIS A 182 -7.04 2.67 13.81
CA HIS A 182 -8.45 3.05 13.74
C HIS A 182 -8.73 4.09 12.65
N SER A 183 -7.85 5.05 12.45
CA SER A 183 -7.99 6.03 11.36
C SER A 183 -7.89 5.37 9.97
N LEU A 184 -6.97 4.43 9.78
CA LEU A 184 -6.83 3.68 8.52
C LEU A 184 -8.09 2.86 8.21
N ILE A 185 -8.65 2.21 9.24
CA ILE A 185 -9.88 1.44 9.13
C ILE A 185 -11.04 2.36 8.75
N THR A 186 -11.18 3.48 9.44
CA THR A 186 -12.24 4.46 9.21
C THR A 186 -12.17 4.99 7.77
N ASP A 187 -10.97 5.30 7.27
CA ASP A 187 -10.75 5.70 5.88
C ASP A 187 -11.23 4.61 4.90
N CYS A 188 -10.84 3.37 5.15
CA CYS A 188 -11.17 2.22 4.31
C CYS A 188 -12.68 1.98 4.22
N GLU A 189 -13.38 2.03 5.36
CA GLU A 189 -14.82 1.81 5.47
C GLU A 189 -15.63 2.99 4.94
N THR A 190 -15.12 4.23 5.09
CA THR A 190 -15.75 5.42 4.51
C THR A 190 -15.87 5.29 2.99
N VAL A 191 -14.77 4.94 2.30
CA VAL A 191 -14.78 4.72 0.85
C VAL A 191 -15.65 3.53 0.47
N ALA A 192 -15.67 2.48 1.28
CA ALA A 192 -16.50 1.30 1.06
C ALA A 192 -17.99 1.63 1.06
N SER A 193 -18.44 2.34 2.10
CA SER A 193 -19.82 2.76 2.29
C SER A 193 -20.26 3.73 1.20
N GLU A 194 -19.38 4.68 0.82
CA GLU A 194 -19.60 5.60 -0.30
C GLU A 194 -19.86 4.81 -1.60
N LEU A 195 -18.97 3.88 -1.95
CA LEU A 195 -19.06 3.13 -3.21
C LEU A 195 -20.21 2.12 -3.20
N TYR A 196 -20.47 1.46 -2.06
CA TYR A 196 -21.62 0.60 -1.90
C TYR A 196 -22.90 1.37 -2.22
N THR A 197 -23.08 2.55 -1.63
CA THR A 197 -24.26 3.42 -1.85
C THR A 197 -24.36 3.89 -3.30
N ARG A 198 -23.24 4.33 -3.89
CA ARG A 198 -23.22 4.85 -5.28
C ARG A 198 -23.42 3.78 -6.34
N LEU A 199 -23.08 2.53 -6.03
CA LEU A 199 -23.11 1.41 -6.98
C LEU A 199 -24.18 0.36 -6.61
N LEU A 200 -25.13 0.69 -5.73
CA LEU A 200 -26.22 -0.22 -5.31
C LEU A 200 -26.96 -0.87 -6.48
N THR A 201 -27.17 -0.10 -7.55
CA THR A 201 -27.91 -0.55 -8.74
C THR A 201 -27.04 -1.23 -9.78
N VAL A 202 -25.71 -1.26 -9.57
CA VAL A 202 -24.72 -1.80 -10.50
C VAL A 202 -24.08 -3.01 -9.84
N ASN A 203 -24.38 -4.21 -10.37
CA ASN A 203 -23.80 -5.47 -9.90
C ASN A 203 -22.33 -5.65 -10.33
N ALA A 204 -21.52 -4.58 -10.20
CA ALA A 204 -20.11 -4.55 -10.56
C ALA A 204 -19.22 -4.41 -9.33
N TYR A 205 -19.71 -4.01 -8.15
CA TYR A 205 -18.88 -3.82 -6.97
C TYR A 205 -19.02 -4.97 -5.98
N VAL A 206 -17.92 -5.68 -5.73
CA VAL A 206 -17.82 -6.72 -4.71
C VAL A 206 -16.70 -6.36 -3.74
N ARG A 207 -17.02 -6.26 -2.45
CA ARG A 207 -16.04 -6.06 -1.38
C ARG A 207 -15.94 -7.32 -0.54
N PHE A 208 -14.73 -7.86 -0.45
CA PHE A 208 -14.39 -8.91 0.51
C PHE A 208 -13.63 -8.26 1.66
N ASN A 209 -14.23 -8.24 2.85
CA ASN A 209 -13.57 -7.80 4.06
C ASN A 209 -13.96 -8.72 5.22
N VAL A 210 -13.06 -8.92 6.17
CA VAL A 210 -13.28 -9.77 7.33
C VAL A 210 -13.70 -8.89 8.51
N ASN A 211 -14.92 -9.06 9.02
CA ASN A 211 -15.46 -8.18 10.08
C ASN A 211 -14.73 -8.33 11.43
N PHE A 212 -14.15 -9.50 11.70
CA PHE A 212 -13.29 -9.77 12.85
C PHE A 212 -12.31 -10.85 12.43
N GLY A 213 -11.02 -10.69 12.72
CA GLY A 213 -10.03 -11.75 12.50
C GLY A 213 -10.53 -13.08 13.07
N THR A 214 -10.16 -14.22 12.46
CA THR A 214 -10.62 -15.57 12.86
C THR A 214 -10.06 -16.04 14.22
N GLU A 215 -9.76 -15.11 15.13
CA GLU A 215 -9.23 -15.35 16.47
C GLU A 215 -10.32 -15.81 17.45
N THR A 216 -11.22 -16.68 16.98
CA THR A 216 -12.09 -17.46 17.86
C THR A 216 -12.40 -18.79 17.18
N LEU A 217 -11.40 -19.67 17.16
CA LEU A 217 -11.66 -21.09 17.29
C LEU A 217 -10.98 -21.52 18.59
N ALA A 218 -11.85 -22.02 19.47
CA ALA A 218 -11.63 -22.35 20.87
C ALA A 218 -10.46 -23.32 21.13
#